data_AF-A0A9Q0ALL2-F1
#
_entry.id   AF-A0A9Q0ALL2-F1
#
_cell.length_a   1.000
_cell.length_b   1.000
_cell.length_c   1.000
_cell.angle_alpha   90.00
_cell.angle_beta   90.00
_cell.angle_gamma   90.00
#
_symmetry.space_group_name_H-M   'P 1'
#
loop_
_entity.id
_entity.type
_entity.pdbx_description
1 polymer ?
#
loop_
_entity_poly.entity_id
_entity_poly.type
_entity_poly.pdbx_seq_one_letter_code
_entity_poly.pdbx_strand_id
1 'polypeptide(L)'
;MSYPGPPLTLSPGPPSQGAAPCLLVGVADLSVAQQSSFSPTQIFDEGTTEEKGENARLSAFVGAIAVGDLVKSTLGPKGMDKILQSASTAEIMVTNDGATILKAISLDNAAAKVLVNISKVQDDEVGDGTTSVAVLAAELLREAEKLVDKKIHPQTIIEGYRIASRAALQALEESAVDHSKNSEAFKKDLLAIARTTLSSKVLAQDRDLFAKLAVDAVLRLKGSSDLSHIQIIKKAGGKLSDSYLDEGFILDKKIGVNQPKRLEKANILVANTSMDTDKVKIFGARVKVSSTSKLADLEKAEKDKMRAKVEKIKAHGINCFINRQLIYNWPEQLFTDAGIMSIEHADFDGIERLALVTGGEITSTFDHPEQVKLGHCDVIEEVIIGEDTLIKFSGAAAGQACTIVLRGATDQLLDEADRSLHDALAVLSQTVKEPRTTLGGGCAEMLMAKAVEGAATRVEGKKQIAVSSFAVALRQLPTILADNAGLDSSDLIARLRKAIYDGMSTYGLDLMTPGGGIADMRDLGVIEAYKLKKNVVSSASEAAEVSPIPLFLQGYPTSSEGTVLISPTVAIESRRYYPCRPEKAREAMMA
;
A
#
# COMPACT_ATOMS: atom_id res chain seq x y z
N MET A 1 51.36 -70.06 -43.28
CA MET A 1 50.47 -70.26 -44.44
C MET A 1 49.77 -68.94 -44.75
N SER A 2 50.18 -68.30 -45.85
CA SER A 2 49.34 -67.51 -46.79
C SER A 2 48.25 -66.53 -46.29
N TYR A 3 48.60 -65.22 -46.26
CA TYR A 3 48.03 -64.05 -47.01
C TYR A 3 46.70 -64.20 -47.83
N PRO A 4 46.05 -63.10 -48.28
CA PRO A 4 45.60 -61.86 -47.60
C PRO A 4 44.19 -61.35 -48.06
N GLY A 5 43.66 -60.28 -47.46
CA GLY A 5 42.48 -59.54 -47.96
C GLY A 5 42.26 -58.19 -47.25
N PRO A 6 41.71 -57.14 -47.91
CA PRO A 6 42.26 -55.78 -47.87
C PRO A 6 41.24 -54.69 -47.35
N PRO A 7 41.33 -53.37 -47.63
CA PRO A 7 41.68 -52.36 -46.61
C PRO A 7 40.78 -51.08 -46.52
N LEU A 8 41.08 -50.24 -45.53
CA LEU A 8 41.06 -48.75 -45.46
C LEU A 8 39.90 -47.93 -46.10
N THR A 9 39.19 -47.15 -45.27
CA THR A 9 38.83 -45.75 -45.55
C THR A 9 38.84 -44.88 -44.27
N LEU A 10 39.91 -44.11 -44.11
CA LEU A 10 40.04 -42.91 -43.28
C LEU A 10 40.36 -41.77 -44.26
N SER A 11 39.64 -40.65 -44.19
CA SER A 11 39.98 -39.44 -44.96
C SER A 11 40.16 -38.23 -44.03
N PRO A 12 41.35 -37.59 -44.06
CA PRO A 12 41.57 -36.21 -43.65
C PRO A 12 41.55 -35.25 -44.88
N GLY A 13 41.31 -33.95 -44.68
CA GLY A 13 41.45 -32.91 -45.73
C GLY A 13 42.89 -32.46 -45.95
N PRO A 14 43.19 -31.22 -46.43
CA PRO A 14 42.68 -30.37 -47.54
C PRO A 14 43.80 -30.19 -48.63
N PRO A 15 43.79 -29.25 -49.63
CA PRO A 15 44.14 -27.83 -49.38
C PRO A 15 43.59 -26.77 -50.39
N SER A 16 43.88 -25.52 -50.03
CA SER A 16 43.74 -24.22 -50.73
C SER A 16 44.17 -24.11 -52.20
N GLN A 17 43.47 -23.28 -52.97
CA GLN A 17 44.03 -22.41 -54.02
C GLN A 17 43.24 -21.09 -54.11
N GLY A 18 43.95 -19.96 -54.18
CA GLY A 18 43.39 -18.66 -54.50
C GLY A 18 43.78 -18.20 -55.90
N ALA A 19 43.02 -17.27 -56.47
CA ALA A 19 43.47 -16.16 -57.33
C ALA A 19 42.26 -15.38 -57.89
N ALA A 20 42.39 -14.05 -57.92
CA ALA A 20 41.45 -13.07 -58.47
C ALA A 20 41.34 -13.13 -60.01
N PRO A 21 40.43 -12.35 -60.64
CA PRO A 21 40.90 -11.04 -61.13
C PRO A 21 39.88 -9.87 -61.05
N CYS A 22 40.45 -8.66 -61.06
CA CYS A 22 39.79 -7.38 -61.29
C CYS A 22 39.65 -7.04 -62.79
N LEU A 23 38.69 -6.14 -63.08
CA LEU A 23 38.62 -5.17 -64.20
C LEU A 23 38.46 -5.68 -65.65
N LEU A 24 37.31 -5.37 -66.27
CA LEU A 24 37.18 -4.41 -67.39
C LEU A 24 35.77 -4.39 -68.00
N VAL A 25 35.11 -3.24 -67.84
CA VAL A 25 34.38 -2.43 -68.86
C VAL A 25 33.52 -3.15 -69.91
N GLY A 26 32.19 -2.99 -69.75
CA GLY A 26 31.35 -2.33 -70.75
C GLY A 26 30.73 -3.19 -71.86
N VAL A 27 29.40 -3.37 -71.79
CA VAL A 27 28.51 -3.03 -72.91
C VAL A 27 27.34 -2.25 -72.35
N ALA A 28 27.02 -1.19 -73.09
CA ALA A 28 26.18 -0.10 -72.73
C ALA A 28 24.68 -0.39 -72.87
N ASP A 29 23.92 0.38 -72.11
CA ASP A 29 22.80 1.20 -72.56
C ASP A 29 21.35 0.68 -72.63
N LEU A 30 20.55 1.34 -71.77
CA LEU A 30 19.32 2.11 -72.07
C LEU A 30 17.98 1.61 -71.49
N SER A 31 17.41 2.50 -70.68
CA SER A 31 15.99 2.71 -70.30
C SER A 31 15.37 1.73 -69.27
N VAL A 32 15.29 2.08 -67.98
CA VAL A 32 14.44 3.08 -67.26
C VAL A 32 13.06 2.55 -66.83
N ALA A 33 12.85 2.66 -65.52
CA ALA A 33 11.61 2.86 -64.76
C ALA A 33 10.86 1.64 -64.14
N GLN A 34 11.12 1.48 -62.84
CA GLN A 34 10.14 1.44 -61.75
C GLN A 34 9.08 0.32 -61.73
N GLN A 35 9.38 -0.72 -60.94
CA GLN A 35 8.42 -1.29 -59.99
C GLN A 35 9.16 -1.57 -58.68
N SER A 36 9.25 -0.56 -57.81
CA SER A 36 9.56 -0.77 -56.41
C SER A 36 8.33 -1.43 -55.76
N SER A 37 8.41 -2.74 -55.55
CA SER A 37 7.49 -3.47 -54.69
C SER A 37 7.50 -2.83 -53.30
N PHE A 38 6.39 -2.23 -52.89
CA PHE A 38 6.15 -1.84 -51.49
C PHE A 38 6.04 -3.11 -50.65
N SER A 39 7.18 -3.65 -50.22
CA SER A 39 7.24 -4.55 -49.08
C SER A 39 6.80 -3.74 -47.85
N PRO A 40 5.79 -4.18 -47.07
CA PRO A 40 5.40 -3.46 -45.87
C PRO A 40 6.62 -3.36 -44.96
N THR A 41 7.05 -2.14 -44.65
CA THR A 41 8.10 -1.89 -43.67
C THR A 41 7.65 -2.50 -42.34
N GLN A 42 8.42 -3.46 -41.85
CA GLN A 42 8.18 -4.08 -40.55
C GLN A 42 8.60 -3.08 -39.47
N ILE A 43 7.62 -2.39 -38.88
CA ILE A 43 7.83 -1.33 -37.87
C ILE A 43 8.06 -1.94 -36.48
N PHE A 44 7.68 -3.21 -36.28
CA PHE A 44 7.78 -3.90 -35.00
C PHE A 44 9.05 -4.74 -34.88
N ASP A 45 9.63 -4.75 -33.68
CA ASP A 45 10.76 -5.63 -33.34
C ASP A 45 10.36 -7.11 -33.47
N GLU A 46 11.33 -7.96 -33.80
CA GLU A 46 11.14 -9.41 -33.94
C GLU A 46 10.57 -10.01 -32.65
N GLY A 47 9.40 -10.65 -32.75
CA GLY A 47 8.68 -11.26 -31.62
C GLY A 47 7.58 -10.40 -31.00
N THR A 48 7.35 -9.18 -31.49
CA THR A 48 6.21 -8.35 -31.05
C THR A 48 4.88 -9.00 -31.41
N THR A 49 3.99 -9.14 -30.43
CA THR A 49 2.62 -9.62 -30.65
C THR A 49 1.66 -8.43 -30.66
N GLU A 50 0.79 -8.38 -31.67
CA GLU A 50 -0.19 -7.32 -31.85
C GLU A 50 -1.61 -7.92 -31.81
N GLU A 51 -2.39 -7.50 -30.82
CA GLU A 51 -3.81 -7.80 -30.73
C GLU A 51 -4.61 -6.55 -31.12
N LYS A 52 -5.46 -6.65 -32.16
CA LYS A 52 -6.28 -5.53 -32.63
C LYS A 52 -7.78 -5.78 -32.47
N GLY A 53 -8.52 -4.68 -32.32
CA GLY A 53 -9.96 -4.61 -32.52
C GLY A 53 -10.76 -5.34 -31.45
N GLU A 54 -11.69 -6.19 -31.88
CA GLU A 54 -12.59 -6.93 -30.99
C GLU A 54 -11.84 -7.96 -30.12
N ASN A 55 -10.83 -8.65 -30.69
CA ASN A 55 -10.07 -9.68 -29.96
C ASN A 55 -9.26 -9.08 -28.79
N ALA A 56 -8.64 -7.93 -29.01
CA ALA A 56 -7.92 -7.20 -27.96
C ALA A 56 -8.84 -6.81 -26.80
N ARG A 57 -10.07 -6.38 -27.11
CA ARG A 57 -11.07 -6.02 -26.09
C ARG A 57 -11.57 -7.24 -25.32
N LEU A 58 -11.85 -8.34 -26.01
CA LEU A 58 -12.28 -9.58 -25.37
C LEU A 58 -11.19 -10.14 -24.45
N SER A 59 -9.94 -10.15 -24.89
CA SER A 59 -8.77 -10.55 -24.07
C SER A 59 -8.66 -9.69 -22.80
N ALA A 60 -8.86 -8.38 -22.90
CA ALA A 60 -8.89 -7.48 -21.76
C ALA A 60 -10.05 -7.77 -20.78
N PHE A 61 -11.26 -7.99 -21.29
CA PHE A 61 -12.42 -8.32 -20.46
C PHE A 61 -12.21 -9.62 -19.71
N VAL A 62 -11.83 -10.69 -20.40
CA VAL A 62 -11.61 -12.01 -19.79
C VAL A 62 -10.55 -11.95 -18.69
N GLY A 63 -9.43 -11.28 -18.94
CA GLY A 63 -8.36 -11.13 -17.95
C GLY A 63 -8.81 -10.35 -16.70
N ALA A 64 -9.51 -9.23 -16.89
CA ALA A 64 -10.00 -8.41 -15.79
C ALA A 64 -11.10 -9.12 -14.97
N ILE A 65 -12.02 -9.81 -15.66
CA ILE A 65 -13.09 -10.59 -15.05
C ILE A 65 -12.52 -11.75 -14.23
N ALA A 66 -11.52 -12.48 -14.76
CA ALA A 66 -10.88 -13.58 -14.03
C ALA A 66 -10.21 -13.10 -12.73
N VAL A 67 -9.60 -11.92 -12.74
CA VAL A 67 -9.04 -11.30 -11.53
C VAL A 67 -10.13 -10.94 -10.52
N GLY A 68 -11.24 -10.36 -10.97
CA GLY A 68 -12.38 -10.08 -10.11
C GLY A 68 -12.98 -11.35 -9.48
N ASP A 69 -13.19 -12.39 -10.28
CA ASP A 69 -13.72 -13.68 -9.84
C ASP A 69 -12.78 -14.39 -8.85
N LEU A 70 -11.47 -14.17 -8.98
CA LEU A 70 -10.50 -14.69 -8.03
C LEU A 70 -10.70 -14.06 -6.65
N VAL A 71 -10.80 -12.74 -6.54
CA VAL A 71 -10.95 -12.05 -5.23
C VAL A 71 -12.39 -12.03 -4.71
N LYS A 72 -13.37 -12.36 -5.54
CA LYS A 72 -14.81 -12.37 -5.21
C LYS A 72 -15.15 -13.16 -3.94
N SER A 73 -14.46 -14.28 -3.69
CA SER A 73 -14.71 -15.13 -2.52
C SER A 73 -14.15 -14.59 -1.20
N THR A 74 -13.36 -13.52 -1.21
CA THR A 74 -12.85 -12.87 0.02
C THR A 74 -13.79 -11.75 0.48
N LEU A 75 -14.78 -11.35 -0.32
CA LEU A 75 -15.66 -10.23 -0.01
C LEU A 75 -16.69 -10.57 1.08
N GLY A 76 -16.74 -9.75 2.13
CA GLY A 76 -17.78 -9.78 3.16
C GLY A 76 -17.39 -10.50 4.46
N PRO A 77 -18.24 -10.45 5.50
CA PRO A 77 -17.94 -11.01 6.83
C PRO A 77 -17.81 -12.55 6.85
N LYS A 78 -18.28 -13.21 5.79
CA LYS A 78 -18.15 -14.66 5.56
C LYS A 78 -17.21 -14.98 4.38
N GLY A 79 -16.40 -14.01 3.95
CA GLY A 79 -15.36 -14.20 2.95
C GLY A 79 -14.32 -15.21 3.43
N MET A 80 -13.76 -15.97 2.50
CA MET A 80 -12.72 -16.98 2.78
C MET A 80 -11.34 -16.42 2.47
N ASP A 81 -10.37 -16.68 3.35
CA ASP A 81 -8.97 -16.32 3.14
C ASP A 81 -8.33 -17.15 2.03
N LYS A 82 -7.31 -16.59 1.39
CA LYS A 82 -6.51 -17.29 0.38
C LYS A 82 -5.14 -17.63 0.90
N ILE A 83 -4.70 -18.83 0.57
CA ILE A 83 -3.33 -19.28 0.80
C ILE A 83 -2.52 -18.97 -0.46
N LEU A 84 -1.48 -18.16 -0.29
CA LEU A 84 -0.55 -17.75 -1.34
C LEU A 84 0.80 -18.37 -1.01
N GLN A 85 1.39 -19.06 -1.99
CA GLN A 85 2.72 -19.62 -1.86
C GLN A 85 3.65 -18.97 -2.89
N SER A 86 4.72 -18.37 -2.41
CA SER A 86 5.74 -17.80 -3.28
C SER A 86 6.49 -18.91 -4.02
N ALA A 87 6.55 -18.81 -5.35
CA ALA A 87 7.27 -19.77 -6.19
C ALA A 87 8.79 -19.75 -5.98
N SER A 88 9.34 -18.62 -5.51
CA SER A 88 10.79 -18.41 -5.34
C SER A 88 11.28 -18.71 -3.92
N THR A 89 10.53 -18.29 -2.91
CA THR A 89 10.94 -18.38 -1.49
C THR A 89 10.23 -19.50 -0.73
N ALA A 90 9.24 -20.16 -1.34
CA ALA A 90 8.35 -21.14 -0.71
C ALA A 90 7.60 -20.63 0.54
N GLU A 91 7.64 -19.31 0.78
CA GLU A 91 6.94 -18.64 1.87
C GLU A 91 5.43 -18.75 1.67
N ILE A 92 4.73 -19.11 2.74
CA ILE A 92 3.28 -19.29 2.75
C ILE A 92 2.66 -18.12 3.48
N MET A 93 1.79 -17.40 2.78
CA MET A 93 1.03 -16.28 3.30
C MET A 93 -0.45 -16.61 3.22
N VAL A 94 -1.18 -16.36 4.30
CA VAL A 94 -2.64 -16.52 4.34
C VAL A 94 -3.23 -15.13 4.54
N THR A 95 -4.11 -14.69 3.65
CA THR A 95 -4.67 -13.34 3.75
C THR A 95 -6.04 -13.21 3.11
N ASN A 96 -6.84 -12.28 3.64
CA ASN A 96 -8.11 -11.87 3.06
C ASN A 96 -7.98 -10.62 2.16
N ASP A 97 -6.92 -9.84 2.35
CA ASP A 97 -6.77 -8.54 1.70
C ASP A 97 -6.58 -8.69 0.17
N GLY A 98 -7.51 -8.08 -0.57
CA GLY A 98 -7.51 -8.10 -2.02
C GLY A 98 -6.25 -7.48 -2.63
N ALA A 99 -5.72 -6.40 -2.07
CA ALA A 99 -4.52 -5.76 -2.62
C ALA A 99 -3.29 -6.68 -2.48
N THR A 100 -3.14 -7.32 -1.33
CA THR A 100 -2.06 -8.28 -1.08
C THR A 100 -2.17 -9.53 -1.96
N ILE A 101 -3.38 -10.08 -2.14
CA ILE A 101 -3.63 -11.20 -3.06
C ILE A 101 -3.21 -10.83 -4.48
N LEU A 102 -3.65 -9.66 -4.96
CA LEU A 102 -3.37 -9.20 -6.31
C LEU A 102 -1.91 -8.80 -6.54
N LYS A 103 -1.20 -8.37 -5.49
CA LYS A 103 0.26 -8.12 -5.51
C LYS A 103 1.07 -9.42 -5.65
N ALA A 104 0.61 -10.50 -5.04
CA ALA A 104 1.32 -11.77 -5.02
C ALA A 104 1.23 -12.56 -6.34
N ILE A 105 0.22 -12.29 -7.17
CA ILE A 105 -0.02 -13.03 -8.40
C ILE A 105 0.69 -12.36 -9.57
N SER A 106 1.48 -13.13 -10.31
CA SER A 106 2.06 -12.69 -11.57
C SER A 106 0.99 -12.67 -12.66
N LEU A 107 0.59 -11.47 -13.08
CA LEU A 107 -0.41 -11.25 -14.12
C LEU A 107 0.25 -10.64 -15.36
N ASP A 108 0.08 -11.27 -16.52
CA ASP A 108 0.62 -10.74 -17.79
C ASP A 108 -0.35 -9.79 -18.49
N ASN A 109 -1.66 -10.00 -18.31
CA ASN A 109 -2.71 -9.21 -18.96
C ASN A 109 -2.70 -7.74 -18.49
N ALA A 110 -2.68 -6.80 -19.44
CA ALA A 110 -2.61 -5.36 -19.15
C ALA A 110 -3.84 -4.84 -18.40
N ALA A 111 -5.06 -5.27 -18.76
CA ALA A 111 -6.27 -4.86 -18.07
C ALA A 111 -6.32 -5.38 -16.62
N ALA A 112 -5.86 -6.61 -16.40
CA ALA A 112 -5.67 -7.16 -15.06
C ALA A 112 -4.68 -6.32 -14.22
N LYS A 113 -3.57 -5.85 -14.81
CA LYS A 113 -2.61 -4.96 -14.12
C LYS A 113 -3.23 -3.63 -13.70
N VAL A 114 -4.16 -3.07 -14.48
CA VAL A 114 -4.91 -1.87 -14.06
C VAL A 114 -5.72 -2.16 -12.80
N LEU A 115 -6.44 -3.28 -12.74
CA LEU A 115 -7.21 -3.66 -11.53
C LEU A 115 -6.32 -3.83 -10.30
N VAL A 116 -5.13 -4.43 -10.48
CA VAL A 116 -4.13 -4.55 -9.40
C VAL A 116 -3.70 -3.18 -8.91
N ASN A 117 -3.39 -2.25 -9.82
CA ASN A 117 -2.96 -0.90 -9.47
C ASN A 117 -4.05 -0.10 -8.78
N ILE A 118 -5.31 -0.26 -9.19
CA ILE A 118 -6.43 0.41 -8.54
C ILE A 118 -6.66 -0.13 -7.13
N SER A 119 -6.51 -1.45 -6.94
CA SER A 119 -6.58 -2.06 -5.61
C SER A 119 -5.44 -1.57 -4.70
N LYS A 120 -4.24 -1.36 -5.25
CA LYS A 120 -3.11 -0.72 -4.54
C LYS A 120 -3.39 0.72 -4.15
N VAL A 121 -3.94 1.52 -5.06
CA VAL A 121 -4.29 2.92 -4.75
C VAL A 121 -5.37 2.99 -3.67
N GLN A 122 -6.33 2.07 -3.67
CA GLN A 122 -7.36 1.98 -2.65
C GLN A 122 -6.77 1.63 -1.27
N ASP A 123 -5.80 0.71 -1.25
CA ASP A 123 -5.00 0.34 -0.06
C ASP A 123 -4.22 1.55 0.48
N ASP A 124 -3.53 2.30 -0.38
CA ASP A 124 -2.72 3.45 0.02
C ASP A 124 -3.56 4.66 0.50
N GLU A 125 -4.71 4.93 -0.14
CA GLU A 125 -5.55 6.11 0.16
C GLU A 125 -6.54 5.91 1.32
N VAL A 126 -7.06 4.69 1.49
CA VAL A 126 -8.11 4.38 2.47
C VAL A 126 -7.73 3.23 3.39
N GLY A 127 -7.02 2.22 2.88
CA GLY A 127 -6.62 1.02 3.62
C GLY A 127 -7.71 -0.04 3.79
N ASP A 128 -8.88 0.14 3.16
CA ASP A 128 -9.93 -0.87 3.13
C ASP A 128 -10.70 -0.80 1.80
N GLY A 129 -11.51 -1.81 1.51
CA GLY A 129 -12.28 -1.89 0.26
C GLY A 129 -11.46 -2.29 -0.97
N THR A 130 -10.25 -2.80 -0.77
CA THR A 130 -9.35 -3.31 -1.83
C THR A 130 -10.03 -4.40 -2.66
N THR A 131 -10.71 -5.34 -2.01
CA THR A 131 -11.53 -6.37 -2.68
C THR A 131 -12.75 -5.77 -3.37
N SER A 132 -13.44 -4.82 -2.71
CA SER A 132 -14.67 -4.22 -3.24
C SER A 132 -14.42 -3.45 -4.53
N VAL A 133 -13.32 -2.70 -4.63
CA VAL A 133 -12.99 -1.94 -5.84
C VAL A 133 -12.66 -2.85 -7.01
N ALA A 134 -11.92 -3.94 -6.78
CA ALA A 134 -11.58 -4.92 -7.80
C ALA A 134 -12.83 -5.65 -8.32
N VAL A 135 -13.71 -6.11 -7.42
CA VAL A 135 -14.95 -6.80 -7.78
C VAL A 135 -15.90 -5.88 -8.52
N LEU A 136 -16.12 -4.64 -8.03
CA LEU A 136 -17.00 -3.69 -8.71
C LEU A 136 -16.51 -3.34 -10.11
N ALA A 137 -15.20 -3.12 -10.27
CA ALA A 137 -14.60 -2.85 -11.58
C ALA A 137 -14.78 -4.05 -12.53
N ALA A 138 -14.58 -5.27 -12.05
CA ALA A 138 -14.78 -6.48 -12.85
C ALA A 138 -16.25 -6.68 -13.26
N GLU A 139 -17.21 -6.42 -12.37
CA GLU A 139 -18.64 -6.53 -12.70
C GLU A 139 -19.10 -5.42 -13.66
N LEU A 140 -18.53 -4.21 -13.57
CA LEU A 140 -18.75 -3.15 -14.55
C LEU A 140 -18.24 -3.53 -15.95
N LEU A 141 -17.08 -4.18 -16.01
CA LEU A 141 -16.49 -4.70 -17.24
C LEU A 141 -17.29 -5.87 -17.81
N ARG A 142 -17.82 -6.76 -16.96
CA ARG A 142 -18.72 -7.86 -17.36
C ARG A 142 -20.02 -7.33 -17.98
N GLU A 143 -20.59 -6.27 -17.42
CA GLU A 143 -21.76 -5.62 -18.01
C GLU A 143 -21.40 -4.86 -19.31
N ALA A 144 -20.20 -4.29 -19.40
CA ALA A 144 -19.73 -3.64 -20.63
C ALA A 144 -19.54 -4.63 -21.77
N GLU A 145 -19.00 -5.83 -21.51
CA GLU A 145 -18.86 -6.92 -22.49
C GLU A 145 -20.21 -7.24 -23.15
N LYS A 146 -21.28 -7.42 -22.35
CA LYS A 146 -22.65 -7.67 -22.85
C LYS A 146 -23.18 -6.55 -23.74
N LEU A 147 -22.77 -5.30 -23.50
CA LEU A 147 -23.18 -4.16 -24.32
C LEU A 147 -22.39 -4.08 -25.64
N VAL A 148 -21.09 -4.41 -25.59
CA VAL A 148 -20.24 -4.52 -26.78
C VAL A 148 -20.75 -5.62 -27.71
N ASP A 149 -21.18 -6.76 -27.16
CA ASP A 149 -21.80 -7.85 -27.92
C ASP A 149 -23.10 -7.42 -28.62
N LYS A 150 -23.87 -6.53 -27.98
CA LYS A 150 -25.04 -5.86 -28.58
C LYS A 150 -24.67 -4.76 -29.59
N LYS A 151 -23.40 -4.68 -30.00
CA LYS A 151 -22.87 -3.71 -30.96
C LYS A 151 -23.10 -2.25 -30.54
N ILE A 152 -23.03 -1.98 -29.23
CA ILE A 152 -22.98 -0.61 -28.68
C ILE A 152 -21.51 -0.16 -28.69
N HIS A 153 -21.27 1.06 -29.19
CA HIS A 153 -19.92 1.60 -29.27
C HIS A 153 -19.33 1.84 -27.86
N PRO A 154 -18.08 1.44 -27.57
CA PRO A 154 -17.46 1.60 -26.23
C PRO A 154 -17.53 3.02 -25.68
N GLN A 155 -17.32 4.04 -26.54
CA GLN A 155 -17.44 5.45 -26.14
C GLN A 155 -18.83 5.79 -25.58
N THR A 156 -19.90 5.23 -26.15
CA THR A 156 -21.27 5.44 -25.65
C THR A 156 -21.49 4.77 -24.29
N ILE A 157 -20.83 3.63 -24.05
CA ILE A 157 -20.86 2.92 -22.76
C ILE A 157 -20.18 3.80 -21.70
N ILE A 158 -18.99 4.34 -21.99
CA ILE A 158 -18.24 5.22 -21.08
C ILE A 158 -19.06 6.47 -20.74
N GLU A 159 -19.67 7.11 -21.74
CA GLU A 159 -20.54 8.27 -21.49
C GLU A 159 -21.73 7.92 -20.58
N GLY A 160 -22.32 6.73 -20.75
CA GLY A 160 -23.35 6.22 -19.85
C GLY A 160 -22.83 5.98 -18.43
N TYR A 161 -21.67 5.34 -18.29
CA TYR A 161 -21.05 5.05 -16.99
C TYR A 161 -20.67 6.34 -16.24
N ARG A 162 -20.22 7.39 -16.93
CA ARG A 162 -19.96 8.71 -16.33
C ARG A 162 -21.23 9.41 -15.82
N ILE A 163 -22.37 9.19 -16.48
CA ILE A 163 -23.66 9.71 -15.99
C ILE A 163 -24.09 8.90 -14.76
N ALA A 164 -23.99 7.57 -14.82
CA ALA A 164 -24.34 6.68 -13.72
C ALA A 164 -23.49 6.93 -12.47
N SER A 165 -22.16 7.00 -12.62
CA SER A 165 -21.22 7.23 -11.52
C SER A 165 -21.50 8.54 -10.78
N ARG A 166 -21.78 9.63 -11.51
CA ARG A 166 -22.18 10.90 -10.88
C ARG A 166 -23.49 10.80 -10.10
N ALA A 167 -24.50 10.12 -10.65
CA ALA A 167 -25.77 9.91 -9.95
C ALA A 167 -25.60 9.03 -8.69
N ALA A 168 -24.78 7.99 -8.77
CA ALA A 168 -24.44 7.13 -7.63
C ALA A 168 -23.72 7.91 -6.53
N LEU A 169 -22.68 8.67 -6.87
CA LEU A 169 -21.91 9.48 -5.91
C LEU A 169 -22.77 10.56 -5.25
N GLN A 170 -23.68 11.17 -5.98
CA GLN A 170 -24.63 12.14 -5.42
C GLN A 170 -25.57 11.48 -4.41
N ALA A 171 -26.15 10.32 -4.75
CA ALA A 171 -27.02 9.59 -3.82
C ALA A 171 -26.27 9.12 -2.56
N LEU A 172 -25.02 8.72 -2.71
CA LEU A 172 -24.15 8.37 -1.58
C LEU A 172 -23.92 9.57 -0.66
N GLU A 173 -23.65 10.76 -1.23
CA GLU A 173 -23.47 12.00 -0.47
C GLU A 173 -24.75 12.43 0.27
N GLU A 174 -25.92 12.30 -0.37
CA GLU A 174 -27.22 12.58 0.25
C GLU A 174 -27.56 11.61 1.39
N SER A 175 -27.06 10.36 1.32
CA SER A 175 -27.27 9.34 2.36
C SER A 175 -26.31 9.44 3.55
N ALA A 176 -25.23 10.24 3.42
CA ALA A 176 -24.17 10.30 4.41
C ALA A 176 -24.59 11.08 5.66
N VAL A 177 -24.16 10.60 6.83
CA VAL A 177 -24.47 11.23 8.13
C VAL A 177 -23.18 11.71 8.79
N ASP A 178 -23.18 12.94 9.28
CA ASP A 178 -22.06 13.55 10.00
C ASP A 178 -22.41 13.75 11.49
N HIS A 179 -21.62 13.14 12.37
CA HIS A 179 -21.73 13.29 13.83
C HIS A 179 -20.49 13.97 14.46
N SER A 180 -19.64 14.63 13.67
CA SER A 180 -18.41 15.31 14.14
C SER A 180 -18.61 16.26 15.32
N LYS A 181 -19.79 16.86 15.44
CA LYS A 181 -20.13 17.82 16.50
C LYS A 181 -20.37 17.17 17.87
N ASN A 182 -20.61 15.86 17.93
CA ASN A 182 -20.87 15.15 19.17
C ASN A 182 -19.78 14.08 19.40
N SER A 183 -18.87 14.37 20.34
CA SER A 183 -17.71 13.50 20.62
C SER A 183 -18.09 12.07 21.03
N GLU A 184 -19.18 11.89 21.79
CA GLU A 184 -19.63 10.55 22.21
C GLU A 184 -20.24 9.76 21.05
N ALA A 185 -21.04 10.42 20.21
CA ALA A 185 -21.60 9.80 19.01
C ALA A 185 -20.49 9.44 18.01
N PHE A 186 -19.54 10.35 17.81
CA PHE A 186 -18.40 10.13 16.94
C PHE A 186 -17.52 8.96 17.40
N LYS A 187 -17.25 8.83 18.71
CA LYS A 187 -16.52 7.66 19.24
C LYS A 187 -17.31 6.36 19.03
N LYS A 188 -18.64 6.38 19.14
CA LYS A 188 -19.48 5.21 18.84
C LYS A 188 -19.44 4.84 17.36
N ASP A 189 -19.47 5.83 16.46
CA ASP A 189 -19.35 5.61 15.02
C ASP A 189 -17.98 5.01 14.67
N LEU A 190 -16.89 5.55 15.22
CA LEU A 190 -15.54 4.99 15.04
C LEU A 190 -15.45 3.53 15.51
N LEU A 191 -16.05 3.21 16.67
CA LEU A 191 -16.10 1.82 17.16
C LEU A 191 -16.93 0.91 16.22
N ALA A 192 -18.05 1.41 15.70
CA ALA A 192 -18.89 0.66 14.75
C ALA A 192 -18.17 0.41 13.42
N ILE A 193 -17.45 1.42 12.90
CA ILE A 193 -16.63 1.30 11.69
C ILE A 193 -15.52 0.28 11.90
N ALA A 194 -14.76 0.40 12.99
CA ALA A 194 -13.69 -0.55 13.31
C ALA A 194 -14.21 -1.99 13.44
N ARG A 195 -15.36 -2.19 14.09
CA ARG A 195 -16.02 -3.50 14.19
C ARG A 195 -16.42 -4.06 12.83
N THR A 196 -16.90 -3.19 11.93
CA THR A 196 -17.33 -3.60 10.59
C THR A 196 -16.13 -4.01 9.74
N THR A 197 -15.06 -3.20 9.70
CA THR A 197 -13.82 -3.50 8.95
C THR A 197 -13.12 -4.77 9.47
N LEU A 198 -13.13 -5.02 10.79
CA LEU A 198 -12.52 -6.22 11.37
C LEU A 198 -13.40 -7.48 11.24
N SER A 199 -14.66 -7.34 10.83
CA SER A 199 -15.62 -8.46 10.82
C SER A 199 -15.35 -9.52 9.75
N SER A 200 -14.67 -9.15 8.67
CA SER A 200 -14.33 -10.01 7.54
C SER A 200 -12.91 -10.58 7.59
N LYS A 201 -12.22 -10.45 8.73
CA LYS A 201 -10.79 -10.79 8.86
C LYS A 201 -10.55 -11.81 9.97
N VAL A 202 -9.32 -12.29 10.08
CA VAL A 202 -8.87 -13.23 11.12
C VAL A 202 -9.18 -12.72 12.54
N LEU A 203 -9.18 -11.39 12.74
CA LEU A 203 -9.49 -10.74 14.00
C LEU A 203 -10.99 -10.73 14.36
N ALA A 204 -11.86 -11.36 13.56
CA ALA A 204 -13.32 -11.33 13.76
C ALA A 204 -13.78 -11.94 15.09
N GLN A 205 -13.01 -12.86 15.69
CA GLN A 205 -13.33 -13.49 16.99
C GLN A 205 -13.18 -12.49 18.15
N ASP A 206 -12.09 -11.72 18.15
CA ASP A 206 -11.74 -10.74 19.19
C ASP A 206 -12.00 -9.29 18.72
N ARG A 207 -12.91 -9.10 17.76
CA ARG A 207 -13.15 -7.81 17.09
C ARG A 207 -13.43 -6.67 18.05
N ASP A 208 -14.09 -6.93 19.17
CA ASP A 208 -14.44 -5.93 20.17
C ASP A 208 -13.22 -5.38 20.92
N LEU A 209 -12.23 -6.24 21.16
CA LEU A 209 -10.96 -5.84 21.77
C LEU A 209 -10.18 -4.99 20.76
N PHE A 210 -9.95 -5.52 19.56
CA PHE A 210 -9.17 -4.83 18.53
C PHE A 210 -9.82 -3.53 18.03
N ALA A 211 -11.15 -3.46 17.96
CA ALA A 211 -11.85 -2.22 17.64
C ALA A 211 -11.61 -1.14 18.70
N LYS A 212 -11.64 -1.49 19.98
CA LYS A 212 -11.33 -0.54 21.06
C LYS A 212 -9.87 -0.09 21.01
N LEU A 213 -8.95 -1.04 20.82
CA LEU A 213 -7.52 -0.76 20.69
C LEU A 213 -7.23 0.21 19.53
N ALA A 214 -7.81 -0.05 18.35
CA ALA A 214 -7.63 0.79 17.18
C ALA A 214 -8.20 2.21 17.37
N VAL A 215 -9.41 2.32 17.94
CA VAL A 215 -10.02 3.62 18.22
C VAL A 215 -9.24 4.40 19.26
N ASP A 216 -8.82 3.78 20.36
CA ASP A 216 -8.05 4.46 21.40
C ASP A 216 -6.66 4.87 20.88
N ALA A 217 -6.03 4.08 20.00
CA ALA A 217 -4.78 4.45 19.33
C ALA A 217 -4.94 5.69 18.42
N VAL A 218 -5.98 5.72 17.58
CA VAL A 218 -6.23 6.85 16.67
C VAL A 218 -6.61 8.13 17.43
N LEU A 219 -7.40 8.01 18.51
CA LEU A 219 -7.76 9.17 19.33
C LEU A 219 -6.54 9.80 20.03
N ARG A 220 -5.48 9.03 20.32
CA ARG A 220 -4.23 9.55 20.89
C ARG A 220 -3.41 10.39 19.91
N LEU A 221 -3.56 10.19 18.61
CA LEU A 221 -2.84 10.96 17.58
C LEU A 221 -3.30 12.44 17.50
N LYS A 222 -4.33 12.86 18.26
CA LYS A 222 -4.82 14.25 18.38
C LYS A 222 -5.01 14.96 17.02
N GLY A 223 -5.46 14.22 16.01
CA GLY A 223 -5.74 14.74 14.67
C GLY A 223 -4.58 14.62 13.66
N SER A 224 -3.41 14.09 14.06
CA SER A 224 -2.44 13.60 13.08
C SER A 224 -2.99 12.34 12.41
N SER A 225 -2.90 12.27 11.08
CA SER A 225 -3.33 11.13 10.28
C SER A 225 -2.22 10.14 9.97
N ASP A 226 -1.02 10.40 10.48
CA ASP A 226 0.16 9.66 10.07
C ASP A 226 0.21 8.36 10.87
N LEU A 227 -0.18 7.27 10.21
CA LEU A 227 -0.13 5.91 10.76
C LEU A 227 1.28 5.51 11.16
N SER A 228 2.31 6.17 10.61
CA SER A 228 3.70 5.99 11.00
C SER A 228 3.95 6.26 12.47
N HIS A 229 3.10 7.01 13.18
CA HIS A 229 3.22 7.25 14.63
C HIS A 229 2.74 6.08 15.49
N ILE A 230 1.99 5.14 14.92
CA ILE A 230 1.55 3.93 15.61
C ILE A 230 2.57 2.84 15.29
N GLN A 231 3.26 2.34 16.32
CA GLN A 231 4.15 1.20 16.18
C GLN A 231 3.41 -0.08 16.51
N ILE A 232 3.50 -1.07 15.64
CA ILE A 232 2.99 -2.41 15.90
C ILE A 232 4.20 -3.33 16.13
N ILE A 233 4.25 -3.99 17.30
CA ILE A 233 5.28 -4.97 17.63
C ILE A 233 4.63 -6.34 17.66
N LYS A 234 5.08 -7.24 16.77
CA LYS A 234 4.64 -8.63 16.71
C LYS A 234 5.54 -9.48 17.60
N LYS A 235 4.96 -10.21 18.56
CA LYS A 235 5.67 -11.19 19.39
C LYS A 235 4.91 -12.52 19.37
N ALA A 236 5.61 -13.57 18.96
CA ALA A 236 5.10 -14.92 18.94
C ALA A 236 4.80 -15.43 20.37
N GLY A 237 3.80 -16.31 20.47
CA GLY A 237 3.33 -16.94 21.68
C GLY A 237 2.14 -16.22 22.34
N GLY A 238 1.28 -17.00 23.00
CA GLY A 238 0.03 -16.52 23.61
C GLY A 238 -1.15 -16.56 22.64
N LYS A 239 -2.25 -15.89 23.01
CA LYS A 239 -3.46 -15.73 22.18
C LYS A 239 -3.53 -14.33 21.60
N LEU A 240 -4.32 -14.16 20.53
CA LEU A 240 -4.61 -12.84 19.95
C LEU A 240 -5.23 -11.89 20.99
N SER A 241 -6.07 -12.41 21.88
CA SER A 241 -6.69 -11.65 22.97
C SER A 241 -5.74 -11.15 24.05
N ASP A 242 -4.49 -11.63 24.10
CA ASP A 242 -3.45 -11.11 25.00
C ASP A 242 -2.78 -9.84 24.43
N SER A 243 -3.17 -9.40 23.23
CA SER A 243 -2.68 -8.17 22.60
C SER A 243 -3.21 -6.93 23.30
N TYR A 244 -2.38 -5.90 23.46
CA TYR A 244 -2.75 -4.68 24.16
C TYR A 244 -2.09 -3.43 23.59
N LEU A 245 -2.71 -2.28 23.87
CA LEU A 245 -2.19 -0.95 23.57
C LEU A 245 -1.41 -0.47 24.80
N ASP A 246 -0.12 -0.24 24.66
CA ASP A 246 0.67 0.34 25.74
C ASP A 246 0.36 1.84 25.88
N GLU A 247 0.27 2.34 27.12
CA GLU A 247 0.09 3.78 27.39
C GLU A 247 1.34 4.59 27.03
N GLY A 248 2.49 3.92 27.00
CA GLY A 248 3.78 4.46 26.65
C GLY A 248 4.23 4.11 25.24
N PHE A 249 5.56 4.09 25.09
CA PHE A 249 6.24 3.64 23.88
C PHE A 249 7.17 2.49 24.22
N ILE A 250 7.18 1.46 23.37
CA ILE A 250 8.06 0.31 23.53
C ILE A 250 9.06 0.29 22.38
N LEU A 251 10.34 0.21 22.71
CA LEU A 251 11.43 0.11 21.75
C LEU A 251 12.02 -1.32 21.80
N ASP A 252 12.14 -1.95 20.62
CA ASP A 252 12.79 -3.25 20.47
C ASP A 252 14.32 -3.10 20.40
N LYS A 253 14.89 -2.73 21.54
CA LYS A 253 16.34 -2.61 21.77
C LYS A 253 16.66 -3.03 23.20
N LYS A 254 17.95 -3.26 23.45
CA LYS A 254 18.49 -3.60 24.76
C LYS A 254 19.26 -2.41 25.33
N ILE A 255 19.29 -2.33 26.67
CA ILE A 255 20.07 -1.33 27.39
C ILE A 255 21.55 -1.75 27.38
N GLY A 256 22.46 -0.77 27.39
CA GLY A 256 23.90 -1.00 27.51
C GLY A 256 24.29 -1.80 28.76
N VAL A 257 25.48 -2.39 28.72
CA VAL A 257 25.93 -3.35 29.75
C VAL A 257 26.23 -2.62 31.07
N ASN A 258 25.78 -3.18 32.20
CA ASN A 258 25.96 -2.64 33.56
C ASN A 258 25.29 -1.28 33.84
N GLN A 259 24.29 -0.89 33.05
CA GLN A 259 23.52 0.34 33.24
C GLN A 259 22.25 0.10 34.06
N PRO A 260 21.65 1.14 34.67
CA PRO A 260 20.40 1.00 35.41
C PRO A 260 19.28 0.50 34.48
N LYS A 261 18.67 -0.64 34.82
CA LYS A 261 17.56 -1.25 34.04
C LYS A 261 16.21 -0.54 34.23
N ARG A 262 16.10 0.30 35.26
CA ARG A 262 14.95 1.13 35.55
C ARG A 262 15.41 2.53 35.94
N LEU A 263 14.79 3.54 35.34
CA LEU A 263 15.10 4.95 35.55
C LEU A 263 13.80 5.72 35.79
N GLU A 264 13.75 6.52 36.85
CA GLU A 264 12.62 7.38 37.18
C GLU A 264 12.95 8.84 36.84
N LYS A 265 11.97 9.59 36.35
CA LYS A 265 12.08 10.97 35.87
C LYS A 265 13.20 11.14 34.85
N ALA A 266 13.05 10.46 33.72
CA ALA A 266 14.01 10.47 32.63
C ALA A 266 14.05 11.81 31.87
N ASN A 267 15.23 12.42 31.78
CA ASN A 267 15.63 13.47 30.87
C ASN A 267 16.42 12.82 29.72
N ILE A 268 15.76 12.72 28.58
CA ILE A 268 16.20 11.95 27.43
C ILE A 268 16.80 12.89 26.39
N LEU A 269 18.03 12.59 25.96
CA LEU A 269 18.62 13.23 24.78
C LEU A 269 18.52 12.26 23.60
N VAL A 270 17.84 12.70 22.55
CA VAL A 270 17.71 11.96 21.30
C VAL A 270 18.70 12.54 20.29
N ALA A 271 19.59 11.68 19.81
CA ALA A 271 20.74 12.06 19.01
C ALA A 271 20.81 11.30 17.68
N ASN A 272 21.32 11.98 16.65
CA ASN A 272 21.72 11.38 15.38
C ASN A 272 23.17 11.75 15.04
N THR A 273 24.11 11.32 15.89
CA THR A 273 25.52 11.69 15.74
C THR A 273 26.42 10.48 15.90
N SER A 274 27.49 10.44 15.11
CA SER A 274 28.54 9.44 15.28
C SER A 274 29.33 9.71 16.57
N MET A 275 29.39 8.70 17.44
CA MET A 275 30.28 8.71 18.60
C MET A 275 31.74 8.43 18.22
N ASP A 276 31.99 7.99 16.99
CA ASP A 276 33.33 7.88 16.41
C ASP A 276 34.00 9.27 16.30
N THR A 277 35.30 9.24 16.14
CA THR A 277 36.08 10.38 15.66
C THR A 277 35.54 10.83 14.30
N ASP A 278 35.51 12.15 14.06
CA ASP A 278 35.05 12.69 12.79
C ASP A 278 36.04 12.25 11.72
N LYS A 279 35.73 11.13 11.04
CA LYS A 279 36.53 10.64 9.92
C LYS A 279 36.59 11.77 8.91
N VAL A 280 37.81 12.20 8.59
CA VAL A 280 38.04 13.17 7.53
C VAL A 280 37.40 12.56 6.28
N LYS A 281 36.30 13.16 5.79
CA LYS A 281 35.51 12.67 4.64
C LYS A 281 36.26 12.72 3.31
N ILE A 282 37.57 12.90 3.34
CA ILE A 282 38.45 12.83 2.18
C ILE A 282 38.69 11.36 1.87
N PHE A 283 38.06 10.89 0.78
CA PHE A 283 38.24 9.54 0.27
C PHE A 283 39.74 9.24 0.07
N GLY A 284 40.24 8.18 0.71
CA GLY A 284 41.64 7.75 0.57
C GLY A 284 42.65 8.43 1.49
N ALA A 285 42.22 9.25 2.46
CA ALA A 285 43.12 9.76 3.49
C ALA A 285 43.70 8.60 4.33
N ARG A 286 45.02 8.37 4.24
CA ARG A 286 45.74 7.36 5.02
C ARG A 286 46.69 8.07 5.98
N VAL A 287 46.50 7.86 7.27
CA VAL A 287 47.44 8.32 8.29
C VAL A 287 48.60 7.32 8.36
N LYS A 288 49.81 7.74 7.93
CA LYS A 288 51.04 6.96 8.08
C LYS A 288 51.78 7.42 9.32
N VAL A 289 52.04 6.49 10.23
CA VAL A 289 52.74 6.78 11.48
C VAL A 289 54.17 6.24 11.39
N SER A 290 55.16 7.07 11.75
CA SER A 290 56.59 6.76 11.60
C SER A 290 57.21 5.97 12.77
N SER A 291 56.52 5.87 13.91
CA SER A 291 57.01 5.20 15.13
C SER A 291 55.85 4.67 15.99
N THR A 292 56.13 3.65 16.81
CA THR A 292 55.14 3.07 17.74
C THR A 292 54.67 4.07 18.81
N SER A 293 55.54 5.00 19.22
CA SER A 293 55.19 6.07 20.16
C SER A 293 54.08 6.99 19.63
N LYS A 294 54.19 7.42 18.38
CA LYS A 294 53.19 8.29 17.74
C LYS A 294 51.87 7.57 17.50
N LEU A 295 51.89 6.23 17.39
CA LEU A 295 50.67 5.43 17.28
C LEU A 295 49.92 5.45 18.62
N ALA A 296 50.62 5.26 19.73
CA ALA A 296 50.04 5.37 21.08
C ALA A 296 49.50 6.78 21.37
N ASP A 297 50.21 7.84 20.94
CA ASP A 297 49.73 9.21 21.06
C ASP A 297 48.43 9.45 20.26
N LEU A 298 48.32 8.85 19.07
CA LEU A 298 47.13 8.93 18.23
C LEU A 298 45.95 8.20 18.88
N GLU A 299 46.14 6.98 19.37
CA GLU A 299 45.11 6.23 20.10
C GLU A 299 44.62 7.00 21.34
N LYS A 300 45.54 7.65 22.06
CA LYS A 300 45.21 8.48 23.22
C LYS A 300 44.39 9.70 22.80
N ALA A 301 44.80 10.40 21.74
CA ALA A 301 44.08 11.56 21.22
C ALA A 301 42.67 11.19 20.73
N GLU A 302 42.48 10.01 20.12
CA GLU A 302 41.15 9.51 19.75
C GLU A 302 40.28 9.23 20.98
N LYS A 303 40.83 8.57 22.01
CA LYS A 303 40.14 8.33 23.28
C LYS A 303 39.75 9.61 24.01
N ASP A 304 40.64 10.60 24.03
CA ASP A 304 40.39 11.89 24.68
C ASP A 304 39.32 12.69 23.91
N LYS A 305 39.28 12.63 22.57
CA LYS A 305 38.19 13.21 21.77
C LYS A 305 36.84 12.56 22.07
N MET A 306 36.79 11.23 22.14
CA MET A 306 35.57 10.50 22.50
C MET A 306 35.12 10.87 23.92
N ARG A 307 36.05 10.97 24.88
CA ARG A 307 35.77 11.42 26.24
C ARG A 307 35.19 12.84 26.24
N ALA A 308 35.81 13.78 25.53
CA ALA A 308 35.33 15.15 25.45
C ALA A 308 33.90 15.25 24.87
N LYS A 309 33.56 14.40 23.88
CA LYS A 309 32.17 14.30 23.36
C LYS A 309 31.19 13.82 24.44
N VAL A 310 31.54 12.78 25.20
CA VAL A 310 30.70 12.27 26.30
C VAL A 310 30.55 13.30 27.43
N GLU A 311 31.62 14.03 27.77
CA GLU A 311 31.58 15.11 28.77
C GLU A 311 30.64 16.24 28.35
N LYS A 312 30.63 16.62 27.06
CA LYS A 312 29.65 17.57 26.52
C LYS A 312 28.22 17.07 26.69
N ILE A 313 27.97 15.79 26.39
CA ILE A 313 26.65 15.16 26.56
C ILE A 313 26.23 15.19 28.04
N LYS A 314 27.14 14.87 28.94
CA LYS A 314 26.93 14.91 30.39
C LYS A 314 26.60 16.32 30.91
N ALA A 315 27.18 17.36 30.30
CA ALA A 315 26.93 18.74 30.69
C ALA A 315 25.46 19.17 30.52
N HIS A 316 24.69 18.49 29.66
CA HIS A 316 23.25 18.74 29.49
C HIS A 316 22.39 18.18 30.64
N GLY A 317 22.97 17.45 31.61
CA GLY A 317 22.24 16.94 32.77
C GLY A 317 21.24 15.83 32.42
N ILE A 318 21.56 15.03 31.40
CA ILE A 318 20.71 13.93 30.92
C ILE A 318 20.91 12.67 31.76
N ASN A 319 19.91 11.79 31.76
CA ASN A 319 19.99 10.49 32.41
C ASN A 319 19.75 9.32 31.44
N CYS A 320 19.21 9.59 30.25
CA CYS A 320 19.09 8.64 29.16
C CYS A 320 19.59 9.27 27.85
N PHE A 321 20.49 8.58 27.17
CA PHE A 321 21.03 8.95 25.87
C PHE A 321 20.59 7.93 24.82
N ILE A 322 19.85 8.38 23.82
CA ILE A 322 19.36 7.54 22.73
C ILE A 322 20.04 8.01 21.45
N ASN A 323 20.78 7.12 20.79
CA ASN A 323 21.46 7.44 19.55
C ASN A 323 20.98 6.55 18.40
N ARG A 324 20.84 7.17 17.22
CA ARG A 324 20.63 6.44 15.96
C ARG A 324 21.82 5.58 15.58
N GLN A 325 23.01 6.08 15.83
CA GLN A 325 24.23 5.38 15.45
C GLN A 325 24.70 4.46 16.59
N LEU A 326 25.56 3.51 16.23
CA LEU A 326 26.20 2.61 17.18
C LEU A 326 27.05 3.40 18.20
N ILE A 327 27.08 2.92 19.44
CA ILE A 327 27.90 3.47 20.52
C ILE A 327 29.01 2.46 20.80
N TYR A 328 30.26 2.86 20.61
CA TYR A 328 31.40 1.98 20.88
C TYR A 328 31.60 1.75 22.38
N ASN A 329 32.23 0.63 22.73
CA ASN A 329 32.46 0.18 24.12
C ASN A 329 33.12 1.26 25.02
N TRP A 330 34.03 2.07 24.47
CA TRP A 330 34.72 3.09 25.26
C TRP A 330 33.78 4.24 25.71
N PRO A 331 33.05 4.91 24.80
CA PRO A 331 31.95 5.80 25.19
C PRO A 331 30.89 5.16 26.09
N GLU A 332 30.49 3.90 25.81
CA GLU A 332 29.50 3.18 26.62
C GLU A 332 29.96 3.00 28.07
N GLN A 333 31.23 2.66 28.28
CA GLN A 333 31.82 2.57 29.61
C GLN A 333 31.76 3.93 30.35
N LEU A 334 32.05 5.04 29.66
CA LEU A 334 31.99 6.38 30.26
C LEU A 334 30.55 6.78 30.64
N PHE A 335 29.55 6.38 29.86
CA PHE A 335 28.14 6.57 30.23
C PHE A 335 27.77 5.74 31.46
N THR A 336 28.25 4.51 31.53
CA THR A 336 28.03 3.60 32.65
C THR A 336 28.65 4.15 33.95
N ASP A 337 29.90 4.63 33.89
CA ASP A 337 30.58 5.28 35.02
C ASP A 337 29.86 6.57 35.48
N ALA A 338 29.18 7.25 34.55
CA ALA A 338 28.36 8.43 34.83
C ALA A 338 26.94 8.09 35.31
N GLY A 339 26.53 6.83 35.31
CA GLY A 339 25.17 6.40 35.64
C GLY A 339 24.11 6.79 34.60
N ILE A 340 24.51 7.06 33.35
CA ILE A 340 23.62 7.43 32.25
C ILE A 340 23.26 6.17 31.48
N MET A 341 21.96 5.96 31.25
CA MET A 341 21.47 4.86 30.40
C MET A 341 21.71 5.21 28.93
N SER A 342 22.34 4.32 28.17
CA SER A 342 22.57 4.49 26.73
C SER A 342 21.80 3.44 25.92
N ILE A 343 21.07 3.91 24.91
CA ILE A 343 20.39 3.06 23.91
C ILE A 343 21.03 3.37 22.56
N GLU A 344 21.57 2.35 21.92
CA GLU A 344 22.23 2.48 20.63
C GLU A 344 21.39 1.92 19.48
N HIS A 345 21.77 2.32 18.26
CA HIS A 345 21.25 1.77 17.02
C HIS A 345 19.72 1.74 16.95
N ALA A 346 19.06 2.79 17.46
CA ALA A 346 17.61 2.90 17.35
C ALA A 346 17.22 3.21 15.89
N ASP A 347 16.17 2.55 15.41
CA ASP A 347 15.74 2.64 14.02
C ASP A 347 15.20 4.04 13.72
N PHE A 348 15.23 4.45 12.44
CA PHE A 348 14.83 5.81 12.04
C PHE A 348 13.42 6.17 12.52
N ASP A 349 12.44 5.34 12.17
CA ASP A 349 11.05 5.52 12.60
C ASP A 349 10.90 5.44 14.13
N GLY A 350 11.68 4.59 14.79
CA GLY A 350 11.65 4.45 16.24
C GLY A 350 12.10 5.73 16.94
N ILE A 351 13.13 6.41 16.42
CA ILE A 351 13.64 7.67 16.95
C ILE A 351 12.66 8.82 16.74
N GLU A 352 12.05 8.92 15.55
CA GLU A 352 11.03 9.93 15.29
C GLU A 352 9.82 9.76 16.19
N ARG A 353 9.34 8.53 16.38
CA ARG A 353 8.27 8.23 17.33
C ARG A 353 8.68 8.57 18.76
N LEU A 354 9.89 8.21 19.19
CA LEU A 354 10.40 8.55 20.52
C LEU A 354 10.44 10.06 20.75
N ALA A 355 10.90 10.83 19.77
CA ALA A 355 10.89 12.29 19.84
C ALA A 355 9.46 12.83 20.03
N LEU A 356 8.48 12.30 19.30
CA LEU A 356 7.07 12.67 19.44
C LEU A 356 6.44 12.25 20.77
N VAL A 357 6.81 11.09 21.31
CA VAL A 357 6.29 10.59 22.59
C VAL A 357 6.86 11.39 23.75
N THR A 358 8.19 11.56 23.77
CA THR A 358 8.93 12.22 24.85
C THR A 358 8.88 13.75 24.74
N GLY A 359 8.50 14.29 23.59
CA GLY A 359 8.46 15.73 23.29
C GLY A 359 9.83 16.37 23.00
N GLY A 360 10.89 15.55 22.92
CA GLY A 360 12.26 15.98 22.60
C GLY A 360 12.49 16.18 21.10
N GLU A 361 13.57 16.87 20.74
CA GLU A 361 13.98 17.07 19.34
C GLU A 361 15.19 16.18 19.01
N ILE A 362 15.27 15.69 17.77
CA ILE A 362 16.39 14.90 17.30
C ILE A 362 17.57 15.84 17.03
N THR A 363 18.60 15.73 17.86
CA THR A 363 19.77 16.62 17.78
C THR A 363 20.92 15.98 17.03
N SER A 364 21.54 16.74 16.13
CA SER A 364 22.75 16.32 15.39
C SER A 364 24.03 16.92 15.97
N THR A 365 23.91 18.04 16.69
CA THR A 365 25.02 18.80 17.28
C THR A 365 24.69 19.12 18.74
N PHE A 366 25.67 19.00 19.63
CA PHE A 366 25.49 19.17 21.09
C PHE A 366 26.23 20.36 21.67
N ASP A 367 26.81 21.22 20.82
CA ASP A 367 27.70 22.30 21.25
C ASP A 367 26.95 23.46 21.93
N HIS A 368 25.67 23.64 21.64
CA HIS A 368 24.84 24.72 22.18
C HIS A 368 23.67 24.14 23.00
N PRO A 369 23.77 24.09 24.34
CA PRO A 369 22.71 23.56 25.21
C PRO A 369 21.36 24.26 25.07
N GLU A 370 21.36 25.55 24.74
CA GLU A 370 20.14 26.37 24.62
C GLU A 370 19.25 25.97 23.43
N GLN A 371 19.80 25.28 22.43
CA GLN A 371 19.08 24.87 21.22
C GLN A 371 18.58 23.43 21.30
N VAL A 372 18.89 22.71 22.39
CA VAL A 372 18.57 21.29 22.53
C VAL A 372 17.32 21.13 23.38
N LYS A 373 16.23 20.69 22.75
CA LYS A 373 15.01 20.30 23.47
C LYS A 373 15.11 18.85 23.93
N LEU A 374 15.28 18.66 25.23
CA LEU A 374 15.29 17.33 25.85
C LEU A 374 13.88 16.74 25.90
N GLY A 375 13.80 15.42 25.76
CA GLY A 375 12.59 14.65 26.00
C GLY A 375 12.41 14.33 27.48
N HIS A 376 11.16 14.20 27.92
CA HIS A 376 10.84 13.84 29.30
C HIS A 376 9.93 12.61 29.36
N CYS A 377 10.21 11.70 30.29
CA CYS A 377 9.44 10.49 30.55
C CYS A 377 9.48 10.15 32.05
N ASP A 378 8.37 9.67 32.63
CA ASP A 378 8.31 9.38 34.06
C ASP A 378 9.10 8.12 34.44
N VAL A 379 8.99 7.04 33.66
CA VAL A 379 9.68 5.77 33.93
C VAL A 379 10.19 5.15 32.64
N ILE A 380 11.46 4.77 32.62
CA ILE A 380 12.05 3.88 31.61
C ILE A 380 12.41 2.57 32.29
N GLU A 381 11.90 1.45 31.78
CA GLU A 381 12.23 0.13 32.32
C GLU A 381 12.38 -0.94 31.23
N GLU A 382 13.25 -1.92 31.49
CA GLU A 382 13.36 -3.12 30.68
C GLU A 382 12.22 -4.10 31.05
N VAL A 383 11.34 -4.39 30.08
CA VAL A 383 10.22 -5.32 30.23
C VAL A 383 10.45 -6.55 29.37
N ILE A 384 10.04 -7.72 29.88
CA ILE A 384 10.09 -8.97 29.13
C ILE A 384 8.71 -9.18 28.52
N ILE A 385 8.63 -9.18 27.18
CA ILE A 385 7.39 -9.44 26.44
C ILE A 385 7.62 -10.70 25.61
N GLY A 386 7.09 -11.82 26.12
CA GLY A 386 7.34 -13.14 25.53
C GLY A 386 8.73 -13.62 25.90
N GLU A 387 9.58 -13.83 24.91
CA GLU A 387 10.98 -14.25 25.10
C GLU A 387 11.96 -13.08 24.98
N ASP A 388 11.51 -11.93 24.47
CA ASP A 388 12.34 -10.76 24.20
C ASP A 388 12.31 -9.73 25.33
N THR A 389 13.48 -9.16 25.60
CA THR A 389 13.67 -8.00 26.48
C THR A 389 13.54 -6.71 25.67
N LEU A 390 12.53 -5.89 25.97
CA LEU A 390 12.24 -4.62 25.32
C LEU A 390 12.34 -3.47 26.31
N ILE A 391 12.46 -2.24 25.83
CA ILE A 391 12.50 -1.04 26.69
C ILE A 391 11.15 -0.34 26.61
N LYS A 392 10.51 -0.16 27.77
CA LYS A 392 9.24 0.55 27.90
C LYS A 392 9.44 1.94 28.49
N PHE A 393 8.87 2.94 27.83
CA PHE A 393 8.84 4.34 28.24
C PHE A 393 7.41 4.68 28.69
N SER A 394 7.19 4.87 29.99
CA SER A 394 5.87 5.15 30.60
C SER A 394 5.77 6.58 31.13
N GLY A 395 4.58 7.19 31.04
CA GLY A 395 4.34 8.55 31.54
C GLY A 395 5.05 9.62 30.69
N ALA A 396 4.80 9.59 29.37
CA ALA A 396 5.41 10.53 28.45
C ALA A 396 4.55 11.80 28.28
N ALA A 397 5.19 12.96 28.22
CA ALA A 397 4.53 14.26 28.33
C ALA A 397 3.64 14.64 27.13
N ALA A 398 4.00 14.22 25.91
CA ALA A 398 3.30 14.62 24.68
C ALA A 398 2.25 13.58 24.23
N GLY A 399 2.56 12.28 24.38
CA GLY A 399 1.64 11.15 24.15
C GLY A 399 1.09 11.07 22.73
N GLN A 400 1.84 11.53 21.72
CA GLN A 400 1.39 11.60 20.32
C GLN A 400 1.69 10.36 19.48
N ALA A 401 2.44 9.40 20.01
CA ALA A 401 2.71 8.12 19.38
C ALA A 401 2.37 7.00 20.38
N CYS A 402 2.06 5.82 19.87
CA CYS A 402 1.66 4.69 20.71
C CYS A 402 2.19 3.38 20.15
N THR A 403 2.34 2.39 21.03
CA THR A 403 2.79 1.05 20.65
C THR A 403 1.68 0.04 20.92
N ILE A 404 1.32 -0.72 19.90
CA ILE A 404 0.41 -1.87 19.99
C ILE A 404 1.27 -3.13 19.98
N VAL A 405 1.13 -3.95 21.01
CA VAL A 405 1.81 -5.25 21.10
C VAL A 405 0.83 -6.32 20.63
N LEU A 406 1.14 -6.97 19.52
CA LEU A 406 0.40 -8.10 18.98
C LEU A 406 1.01 -9.41 19.46
N ARG A 407 0.17 -10.25 20.07
CA ARG A 407 0.49 -11.61 20.51
C ARG A 407 -0.25 -12.61 19.63
N GLY A 408 0.38 -13.72 19.29
CA GLY A 408 -0.25 -14.71 18.40
C GLY A 408 0.48 -16.03 18.39
N ALA A 409 -0.25 -17.10 18.08
CA ALA A 409 0.27 -18.46 18.15
C ALA A 409 1.29 -18.80 17.05
N THR A 410 1.12 -18.22 15.86
CA THR A 410 1.99 -18.42 14.70
C THR A 410 2.30 -17.09 14.03
N ASP A 411 3.46 -17.01 13.37
CA ASP A 411 3.88 -15.79 12.66
C ASP A 411 2.91 -15.41 11.53
N GLN A 412 2.38 -16.41 10.82
CA GLN A 412 1.37 -16.19 9.77
C GLN A 412 0.10 -15.52 10.31
N LEU A 413 -0.35 -15.92 11.49
CA LEU A 413 -1.51 -15.32 12.14
C LEU A 413 -1.19 -13.89 12.60
N LEU A 414 0.02 -13.65 13.10
CA LEU A 414 0.50 -12.33 13.50
C LEU A 414 0.62 -11.37 12.32
N ASP A 415 1.14 -11.85 11.18
CA ASP A 415 1.25 -11.04 9.96
C ASP A 415 -0.11 -10.64 9.42
N GLU A 416 -1.10 -11.54 9.47
CA GLU A 416 -2.46 -11.21 9.05
C GLU A 416 -3.19 -10.33 10.07
N ALA A 417 -2.92 -10.50 11.37
CA ALA A 417 -3.43 -9.62 12.42
C ALA A 417 -2.89 -8.18 12.29
N ASP A 418 -1.60 -8.05 12.01
CA ASP A 418 -0.90 -6.77 11.77
C ASP A 418 -1.52 -6.03 10.58
N ARG A 419 -1.72 -6.72 9.45
CA ARG A 419 -2.44 -6.15 8.28
C ARG A 419 -3.88 -5.78 8.60
N SER A 420 -4.62 -6.70 9.22
CA SER A 420 -6.02 -6.47 9.59
C SER A 420 -6.19 -5.24 10.47
N LEU A 421 -5.25 -5.04 11.39
CA LEU A 421 -5.22 -3.88 12.28
C LEU A 421 -4.79 -2.61 11.53
N HIS A 422 -3.78 -2.69 10.66
CA HIS A 422 -3.36 -1.57 9.82
C HIS A 422 -4.52 -1.01 8.99
N ASP A 423 -5.29 -1.88 8.34
CA ASP A 423 -6.47 -1.50 7.56
C ASP A 423 -7.53 -0.80 8.41
N ALA A 424 -7.79 -1.32 9.63
CA ALA A 424 -8.71 -0.68 10.56
C ALA A 424 -8.21 0.71 11.00
N LEU A 425 -6.91 0.84 11.30
CA LEU A 425 -6.29 2.12 11.67
C LEU A 425 -6.35 3.11 10.49
N ALA A 426 -6.11 2.65 9.26
CA ALA A 426 -6.19 3.47 8.06
C ALA A 426 -7.60 4.02 7.86
N VAL A 427 -8.63 3.19 7.90
CA VAL A 427 -10.03 3.63 7.78
C VAL A 427 -10.40 4.63 8.87
N LEU A 428 -10.00 4.37 10.12
CA LEU A 428 -10.29 5.27 11.23
C LEU A 428 -9.58 6.61 11.08
N SER A 429 -8.30 6.62 10.68
CA SER A 429 -7.53 7.86 10.44
C SER A 429 -8.17 8.73 9.35
N GLN A 430 -8.72 8.10 8.30
CA GLN A 430 -9.41 8.79 7.22
C GLN A 430 -10.79 9.28 7.66
N THR A 431 -11.47 8.53 8.53
CA THR A 431 -12.74 8.95 9.12
C THR A 431 -12.57 10.16 10.06
N VAL A 432 -11.41 10.30 10.72
CA VAL A 432 -11.10 11.52 11.50
C VAL A 432 -10.97 12.75 10.59
N LYS A 433 -10.44 12.60 9.37
CA LYS A 433 -10.38 13.69 8.37
C LYS A 433 -11.73 13.99 7.73
N GLU A 434 -12.50 12.95 7.41
CA GLU A 434 -13.81 13.03 6.77
C GLU A 434 -14.82 12.27 7.64
N PRO A 435 -15.52 12.95 8.58
CA PRO A 435 -16.33 12.33 9.62
C PRO A 435 -17.67 11.77 9.13
N ARG A 436 -17.98 11.93 7.83
CA ARG A 436 -19.19 11.41 7.21
C ARG A 436 -19.17 9.88 7.19
N THR A 437 -20.29 9.30 7.61
CA THR A 437 -20.50 7.85 7.67
C THR A 437 -21.66 7.43 6.77
N THR A 438 -21.63 6.18 6.33
CA THR A 438 -22.66 5.55 5.48
C THR A 438 -22.99 4.16 6.01
N LEU A 439 -24.13 3.62 5.60
CA LEU A 439 -24.55 2.28 6.02
C LEU A 439 -23.99 1.21 5.08
N GLY A 440 -23.42 0.16 5.67
CA GLY A 440 -22.84 -0.96 4.91
C GLY A 440 -23.84 -2.06 4.57
N GLY A 441 -23.34 -3.29 4.46
CA GLY A 441 -24.20 -4.46 4.24
C GLY A 441 -24.98 -4.45 2.93
N GLY A 442 -24.48 -3.76 1.90
CA GLY A 442 -25.17 -3.64 0.61
C GLY A 442 -26.22 -2.53 0.53
N CYS A 443 -26.45 -1.80 1.62
CA CYS A 443 -27.44 -0.72 1.70
C CYS A 443 -27.05 0.44 0.78
N ALA A 444 -25.82 0.97 0.94
CA ALA A 444 -25.30 2.05 0.11
C ALA A 444 -25.31 1.69 -1.39
N GLU A 445 -24.91 0.48 -1.74
CA GLU A 445 -24.88 -0.01 -3.12
C GLU A 445 -26.27 -0.06 -3.75
N MET A 446 -27.28 -0.51 -3.00
CA MET A 446 -28.65 -0.59 -3.48
C MET A 446 -29.31 0.80 -3.58
N LEU A 447 -29.00 1.73 -2.66
CA LEU A 447 -29.42 3.13 -2.77
C LEU A 447 -28.84 3.81 -4.01
N MET A 448 -27.55 3.62 -4.26
CA MET A 448 -26.90 4.09 -5.48
C MET A 448 -27.53 3.46 -6.73
N ALA A 449 -27.82 2.16 -6.72
CA ALA A 449 -28.47 1.49 -7.84
C ALA A 449 -29.87 2.08 -8.14
N LYS A 450 -30.67 2.38 -7.11
CA LYS A 450 -31.98 3.04 -7.26
C LYS A 450 -31.84 4.43 -7.91
N ALA A 451 -30.86 5.22 -7.47
CA ALA A 451 -30.61 6.54 -8.03
C ALA A 451 -30.15 6.48 -9.49
N VAL A 452 -29.29 5.52 -9.83
CA VAL A 452 -28.83 5.27 -11.20
C VAL A 452 -29.98 4.81 -12.10
N GLU A 453 -30.87 3.92 -11.64
CA GLU A 453 -32.08 3.55 -12.39
C GLU A 453 -32.99 4.77 -12.62
N GLY A 454 -33.15 5.64 -11.62
CA GLY A 454 -33.86 6.91 -11.77
C GLY A 454 -33.22 7.82 -12.80
N ALA A 455 -31.90 7.94 -12.80
CA ALA A 455 -31.16 8.70 -13.81
C ALA A 455 -31.31 8.10 -15.22
N ALA A 456 -31.34 6.77 -15.34
CA ALA A 456 -31.53 6.09 -16.62
C ALA A 456 -32.86 6.46 -17.30
N THR A 457 -33.94 6.69 -16.54
CA THR A 457 -35.23 7.13 -17.12
C THR A 457 -35.17 8.50 -17.79
N ARG A 458 -34.21 9.35 -17.41
CA ARG A 458 -34.03 10.71 -17.95
C ARG A 458 -33.07 10.77 -19.13
N VAL A 459 -32.36 9.68 -19.41
CA VAL A 459 -31.37 9.60 -20.48
C VAL A 459 -32.01 8.93 -21.70
N GLU A 460 -31.86 9.55 -22.86
CA GLU A 460 -32.41 9.03 -24.11
C GLU A 460 -31.38 8.20 -24.90
N GLY A 461 -31.89 7.25 -25.70
CA GLY A 461 -31.10 6.47 -26.66
C GLY A 461 -30.24 5.38 -26.02
N LYS A 462 -29.19 4.95 -26.74
CA LYS A 462 -28.33 3.81 -26.33
C LYS A 462 -27.61 4.03 -24.99
N LYS A 463 -27.42 5.29 -24.57
CA LYS A 463 -26.83 5.65 -23.28
C LYS A 463 -27.67 5.18 -22.10
N GLN A 464 -28.99 5.13 -22.24
CA GLN A 464 -29.91 4.64 -21.21
C GLN A 464 -29.57 3.21 -20.78
N ILE A 465 -29.25 2.35 -21.76
CA ILE A 465 -28.94 0.94 -21.52
C ILE A 465 -27.62 0.83 -20.76
N ALA A 466 -26.63 1.66 -21.09
CA ALA A 466 -25.34 1.72 -20.39
C ALA A 466 -25.48 2.27 -18.96
N VAL A 467 -26.33 3.27 -18.72
CA VAL A 467 -26.62 3.74 -17.35
C VAL A 467 -27.30 2.63 -16.54
N SER A 468 -28.25 1.92 -17.15
CA SER A 468 -28.98 0.84 -16.48
C SER A 468 -28.07 -0.35 -16.12
N SER A 469 -27.08 -0.68 -16.96
CA SER A 469 -26.15 -1.76 -16.67
C SER A 469 -25.21 -1.44 -15.50
N PHE A 470 -24.88 -0.17 -15.28
CA PHE A 470 -24.15 0.26 -14.09
C PHE A 470 -24.94 -0.05 -12.79
N ALA A 471 -26.26 0.15 -12.79
CA ALA A 471 -27.10 -0.23 -11.66
C ALA A 471 -27.19 -1.75 -11.45
N VAL A 472 -27.03 -2.55 -12.51
CA VAL A 472 -26.92 -4.02 -12.40
C VAL A 472 -25.60 -4.39 -11.73
N ALA A 473 -24.49 -3.78 -12.14
CA ALA A 473 -23.17 -4.02 -11.55
C ALA A 473 -23.12 -3.65 -10.05
N LEU A 474 -23.70 -2.51 -9.66
CA LEU A 474 -23.80 -2.12 -8.24
C LEU A 474 -24.56 -3.16 -7.41
N ARG A 475 -25.62 -3.76 -7.96
CA ARG A 475 -26.39 -4.83 -7.29
C ARG A 475 -25.64 -6.15 -7.19
N GLN A 476 -24.57 -6.35 -7.96
CA GLN A 476 -23.75 -7.56 -7.80
C GLN A 476 -23.05 -7.56 -6.46
N LEU A 477 -22.51 -6.45 -5.95
CA LEU A 477 -21.85 -6.42 -4.64
C LEU A 477 -22.68 -7.06 -3.50
N PRO A 478 -23.93 -6.63 -3.23
CA PRO A 478 -24.76 -7.29 -2.22
C PRO A 478 -25.15 -8.73 -2.60
N THR A 479 -25.27 -9.05 -3.89
CA THR A 479 -25.53 -10.42 -4.35
C THR A 479 -24.38 -11.35 -3.94
N ILE A 480 -23.15 -10.90 -4.17
CA ILE A 480 -21.91 -11.62 -3.84
C ILE A 480 -21.74 -11.78 -2.33
N LEU A 481 -22.10 -10.75 -1.55
CA LEU A 481 -22.11 -10.84 -0.10
C LEU A 481 -23.07 -11.94 0.40
N ALA A 482 -24.25 -12.06 -0.20
CA ALA A 482 -25.21 -13.12 0.13
C ALA A 482 -24.74 -14.50 -0.34
N ASP A 483 -24.16 -14.61 -1.53
CA ASP A 483 -23.59 -15.85 -2.07
C ASP A 483 -22.46 -16.39 -1.18
N ASN A 484 -21.53 -15.51 -0.76
CA ASN A 484 -20.42 -15.87 0.13
C ASN A 484 -20.92 -16.28 1.53
N ALA A 485 -22.08 -15.79 1.96
CA ALA A 485 -22.72 -16.23 3.20
C ALA A 485 -23.50 -17.55 3.06
N GLY A 486 -23.62 -18.10 1.84
CA GLY A 486 -24.39 -19.32 1.55
C GLY A 486 -25.91 -19.13 1.63
N LEU A 487 -26.39 -17.90 1.45
CA LEU A 487 -27.81 -17.54 1.51
C LEU A 487 -28.41 -17.48 0.09
N ASP A 488 -29.74 -17.52 -0.02
CA ASP A 488 -30.42 -17.29 -1.30
C ASP A 488 -30.33 -15.81 -1.70
N SER A 489 -29.29 -15.49 -2.47
CA SER A 489 -29.02 -14.14 -2.95
C SER A 489 -30.14 -13.60 -3.83
N SER A 490 -30.81 -14.45 -4.62
CA SER A 490 -31.88 -14.02 -5.52
C SER A 490 -33.09 -13.45 -4.77
N ASP A 491 -33.52 -14.15 -3.73
CA ASP A 491 -34.66 -13.75 -2.90
C ASP A 491 -34.30 -12.56 -2.00
N LEU A 492 -33.13 -12.60 -1.33
CA LEU A 492 -32.69 -11.51 -0.46
C LEU A 492 -32.54 -10.18 -1.21
N ILE A 493 -31.96 -10.19 -2.41
CA ILE A 493 -31.80 -8.98 -3.22
C ILE A 493 -33.14 -8.47 -3.73
N ALA A 494 -34.07 -9.35 -4.09
CA ALA A 494 -35.42 -8.95 -4.49
C ALA A 494 -36.18 -8.28 -3.34
N ARG A 495 -36.12 -8.86 -2.14
CA ARG A 495 -36.72 -8.27 -0.93
C ARG A 495 -36.04 -6.95 -0.54
N LEU A 496 -34.71 -6.86 -0.64
CA LEU A 496 -33.94 -5.65 -0.28
C LEU A 496 -34.27 -4.51 -1.24
N ARG A 497 -34.33 -4.82 -2.54
CA ARG A 497 -34.76 -3.87 -3.56
C ARG A 497 -36.17 -3.37 -3.26
N LYS A 498 -37.11 -4.25 -2.93
CA LYS A 498 -38.47 -3.83 -2.57
C LYS A 498 -38.45 -2.88 -1.37
N ALA A 499 -37.76 -3.22 -0.29
CA ALA A 499 -37.70 -2.40 0.92
C ALA A 499 -37.16 -0.98 0.66
N ILE A 500 -36.07 -0.88 -0.11
CA ILE A 500 -35.46 0.42 -0.45
C ILE A 500 -36.34 1.23 -1.41
N TYR A 501 -37.12 0.57 -2.28
CA TYR A 501 -38.08 1.26 -3.15
C TYR A 501 -39.29 1.77 -2.36
N ASP A 502 -39.72 1.04 -1.33
CA ASP A 502 -40.80 1.41 -0.41
C ASP A 502 -40.40 2.51 0.60
N GLY A 503 -39.14 2.97 0.57
CA GLY A 503 -38.65 4.11 1.36
C GLY A 503 -37.83 3.74 2.59
N MET A 504 -37.56 2.45 2.83
CA MET A 504 -36.68 2.01 3.90
C MET A 504 -35.20 2.11 3.47
N SER A 505 -34.66 3.33 3.51
CA SER A 505 -33.30 3.63 3.05
C SER A 505 -32.19 3.18 4.00
N THR A 506 -32.51 2.68 5.19
CA THR A 506 -31.54 2.19 6.19
C THR A 506 -31.35 0.67 6.17
N TYR A 507 -32.12 -0.02 5.34
CA TYR A 507 -32.17 -1.48 5.33
C TYR A 507 -31.04 -2.06 4.47
N GLY A 508 -30.41 -3.13 4.95
CA GLY A 508 -29.33 -3.86 4.27
C GLY A 508 -29.39 -5.36 4.57
N LEU A 509 -28.37 -6.10 4.15
CA LEU A 509 -28.29 -7.55 4.36
C LEU A 509 -27.72 -7.87 5.75
N ASP A 510 -28.48 -8.62 6.54
CA ASP A 510 -27.98 -9.27 7.74
C ASP A 510 -27.46 -10.66 7.39
N LEU A 511 -26.13 -10.80 7.41
CA LEU A 511 -25.40 -12.02 7.06
C LEU A 511 -24.93 -12.81 8.30
N MET A 512 -25.12 -12.25 9.50
CA MET A 512 -24.61 -12.84 10.74
C MET A 512 -25.68 -13.67 11.44
N THR A 513 -26.96 -13.31 11.30
CA THR A 513 -28.07 -14.06 11.87
C THR A 513 -28.32 -15.36 11.10
N PRO A 514 -28.47 -16.51 11.79
CA PRO A 514 -28.79 -17.79 11.14
C PRO A 514 -30.08 -17.69 10.30
N GLY A 515 -29.98 -18.06 9.03
CA GLY A 515 -31.09 -17.98 8.06
C GLY A 515 -31.06 -16.72 7.19
N GLY A 516 -30.29 -15.70 7.57
CA GLY A 516 -30.12 -14.47 6.81
C GLY A 516 -31.40 -13.63 6.71
N GLY A 517 -31.25 -12.33 6.44
CA GLY A 517 -32.40 -11.46 6.32
C GLY A 517 -32.07 -10.05 5.88
N ILE A 518 -33.08 -9.19 5.95
CA ILE A 518 -32.93 -7.76 5.76
C ILE A 518 -33.30 -7.11 7.09
N ALA A 519 -32.41 -6.24 7.56
CA ALA A 519 -32.56 -5.52 8.81
C ALA A 519 -32.08 -4.08 8.64
N ASP A 520 -32.39 -3.24 9.62
CA ASP A 520 -31.83 -1.89 9.68
C ASP A 520 -30.34 -1.96 10.04
N MET A 521 -29.48 -1.48 9.13
CA MET A 521 -28.04 -1.49 9.32
C MET A 521 -27.58 -0.56 10.43
N ARG A 522 -28.38 0.48 10.74
CA ARG A 522 -28.08 1.41 11.82
C ARG A 522 -28.29 0.76 13.19
N ASP A 523 -29.34 -0.04 13.33
CA ASP A 523 -29.63 -0.77 14.56
C ASP A 523 -28.63 -1.92 14.79
N LEU A 524 -28.19 -2.57 13.72
CA LEU A 524 -27.13 -3.58 13.76
C LEU A 524 -25.72 -2.98 13.94
N GLY A 525 -25.58 -1.66 13.82
CA GLY A 525 -24.29 -0.97 13.93
C GLY A 525 -23.32 -1.26 12.78
N VAL A 526 -23.83 -1.61 11.59
CA VAL A 526 -23.03 -1.84 10.38
C VAL A 526 -22.82 -0.50 9.67
N ILE A 527 -21.76 0.19 10.07
CA ILE A 527 -21.41 1.53 9.61
C ILE A 527 -20.07 1.47 8.89
N GLU A 528 -19.96 2.14 7.75
CA GLU A 528 -18.74 2.29 6.97
C GLU A 528 -18.42 3.77 6.72
N ALA A 529 -17.16 4.08 6.43
CA ALA A 529 -16.74 5.45 6.13
C ALA A 529 -17.29 5.90 4.75
N TYR A 530 -17.80 7.14 4.66
CA TYR A 530 -18.25 7.70 3.37
C TYR A 530 -17.11 7.74 2.34
N LYS A 531 -15.90 8.16 2.78
CA LYS A 531 -14.72 8.26 1.92
C LYS A 531 -14.36 6.90 1.28
N LEU A 532 -14.52 5.81 2.02
CA LEU A 532 -14.30 4.44 1.54
C LEU A 532 -15.21 4.14 0.33
N LYS A 533 -16.53 4.26 0.49
CA LYS A 533 -17.50 3.98 -0.59
C LYS A 533 -17.35 4.91 -1.79
N LYS A 534 -17.08 6.19 -1.53
CA LYS A 534 -16.83 7.17 -2.58
C LYS A 534 -15.65 6.77 -3.46
N ASN A 535 -14.53 6.40 -2.84
CA ASN A 535 -13.33 5.99 -3.57
C ASN A 535 -13.56 4.67 -4.32
N VAL A 536 -14.20 3.67 -3.71
CA VAL A 536 -14.54 2.40 -4.38
C VAL A 536 -15.34 2.65 -5.66
N VAL A 537 -16.39 3.49 -5.63
CA VAL A 537 -17.21 3.76 -6.81
C VAL A 537 -16.45 4.60 -7.85
N SER A 538 -15.70 5.62 -7.42
CA SER A 538 -14.93 6.49 -8.33
C SER A 538 -13.85 5.69 -9.06
N SER A 539 -13.01 4.98 -8.31
CA SER A 539 -11.89 4.21 -8.85
C SER A 539 -12.35 3.02 -9.68
N ALA A 540 -13.43 2.33 -9.29
CA ALA A 540 -13.99 1.26 -10.13
C ALA A 540 -14.61 1.81 -11.43
N SER A 541 -15.24 2.99 -11.39
CA SER A 541 -15.77 3.65 -12.60
C SER A 541 -14.63 4.03 -13.56
N GLU A 542 -13.54 4.58 -13.03
CA GLU A 542 -12.33 4.91 -13.81
C GLU A 542 -11.67 3.64 -14.39
N ALA A 543 -11.60 2.55 -13.63
CA ALA A 543 -11.14 1.25 -14.10
C ALA A 543 -11.94 0.76 -15.32
N ALA A 544 -13.27 0.92 -15.26
CA ALA A 544 -14.16 0.47 -16.32
C ALA A 544 -13.99 1.28 -17.62
N GLU A 545 -13.43 2.49 -17.55
CA GLU A 545 -13.06 3.28 -18.74
C GLU A 545 -11.87 2.69 -19.52
N VAL A 546 -11.24 1.60 -19.05
CA VAL A 546 -10.20 0.83 -19.77
C VAL A 546 -10.79 -0.08 -20.86
N SER A 547 -12.12 -0.27 -20.88
CA SER A 547 -12.86 -1.02 -21.90
C SER A 547 -12.63 -0.63 -23.39
N PRO A 548 -12.32 0.63 -23.78
CA PRO A 548 -12.24 1.02 -25.19
C PRO A 548 -10.88 0.73 -25.83
N ILE A 549 -9.85 0.24 -25.12
CA ILE A 549 -8.51 0.05 -25.69
C ILE A 549 -8.59 -0.95 -26.87
N PRO A 550 -8.44 -0.49 -28.13
CA PRO A 550 -8.67 -1.31 -29.30
C PRO A 550 -7.38 -1.97 -29.81
N LEU A 551 -6.25 -1.76 -29.15
CA LEU A 551 -4.94 -2.21 -29.60
C LEU A 551 -4.04 -2.48 -28.39
N PHE A 552 -3.53 -3.71 -28.29
CA PHE A 552 -2.44 -4.06 -27.40
C PHE A 552 -1.21 -4.43 -28.22
N LEU A 553 -0.09 -3.79 -27.91
CA LEU A 553 1.22 -4.11 -28.47
C LEU A 553 2.08 -4.64 -27.33
N GLN A 554 2.50 -5.89 -27.42
CA GLN A 554 3.37 -6.51 -26.44
C GLN A 554 4.72 -6.85 -27.10
N GLY A 555 5.73 -6.02 -26.78
CA GLY A 555 7.12 -6.27 -27.12
C GLY A 555 7.80 -7.07 -26.02
N TYR A 556 8.58 -8.08 -26.38
CA TYR A 556 9.45 -8.79 -25.45
C TYR A 556 10.79 -8.03 -25.37
N PRO A 557 11.32 -7.77 -24.18
CA PRO A 557 12.65 -7.17 -24.08
C PRO A 557 13.67 -8.15 -24.67
N THR A 558 14.25 -7.80 -25.82
CA THR A 558 15.41 -8.50 -26.35
C THR A 558 16.59 -8.24 -25.42
N SER A 559 17.35 -9.28 -25.10
CA SER A 559 18.50 -9.24 -24.17
C SER A 559 19.73 -8.53 -24.76
N SER A 560 19.52 -7.41 -25.44
CA SER A 560 20.57 -6.55 -25.98
C SER A 560 20.27 -5.11 -25.58
N GLU A 561 21.17 -4.56 -24.78
CA GLU A 561 21.20 -3.21 -24.23
C GLU A 561 20.55 -2.15 -25.12
N GLY A 562 19.56 -1.44 -24.55
CA GLY A 562 18.90 -0.31 -25.20
C GLY A 562 17.64 0.08 -24.46
N THR A 563 17.78 0.89 -23.41
CA THR A 563 16.67 1.48 -22.66
C THR A 563 15.74 2.27 -23.60
N VAL A 564 14.62 1.68 -23.99
CA VAL A 564 13.48 2.42 -24.55
C VAL A 564 12.43 2.56 -23.44
N LEU A 565 12.48 3.70 -22.75
CA LEU A 565 11.39 4.15 -21.90
C LEU A 565 10.18 4.45 -22.79
N ILE A 566 9.20 3.55 -22.81
CA ILE A 566 7.85 3.90 -23.25
C ILE A 566 7.27 4.80 -22.15
N SER A 567 7.26 6.11 -22.41
CA SER A 567 6.61 7.12 -21.59
C SER A 567 5.11 6.81 -21.43
N PRO A 568 4.55 6.75 -20.22
CA PRO A 568 3.11 6.74 -20.02
C PRO A 568 2.61 8.18 -20.21
N THR A 569 2.42 8.60 -21.45
CA THR A 569 1.70 9.85 -21.77
C THR A 569 0.39 9.52 -22.47
N VAL A 570 -0.51 8.85 -21.74
CA VAL A 570 -1.94 9.08 -21.93
C VAL A 570 -2.31 10.11 -20.88
N ALA A 571 -2.16 11.38 -21.25
CA ALA A 571 -2.64 12.49 -20.47
C ALA A 571 -4.17 12.39 -20.37
N ILE A 572 -4.65 11.98 -19.18
CA ILE A 572 -6.01 12.31 -18.74
C ILE A 572 -5.99 13.82 -18.51
N GLU A 573 -6.37 14.56 -19.56
CA GLU A 573 -6.50 16.01 -19.52
C GLU A 573 -7.71 16.38 -18.64
N SER A 574 -7.47 16.46 -17.32
CA SER A 574 -8.40 17.08 -16.40
C SER A 574 -8.32 18.60 -16.58
N ARG A 575 -9.29 19.16 -17.31
CA ARG A 575 -9.51 20.62 -17.37
C ARG A 575 -9.89 21.13 -15.98
N ARG A 576 -8.90 21.55 -15.19
CA ARG A 576 -9.11 22.46 -14.06
C ARG A 576 -9.05 23.91 -14.56
N TYR A 577 -10.22 24.53 -14.60
CA TYR A 577 -10.40 25.98 -14.69
C TYR A 577 -9.81 26.64 -13.43
N TYR A 578 -8.81 27.51 -13.59
CA TYR A 578 -8.61 28.68 -12.72
C TYR A 578 -8.06 29.84 -13.56
N PRO A 579 -8.49 31.09 -13.31
CA PRO A 579 -8.34 32.20 -14.26
C PRO A 579 -6.98 32.88 -14.16
N CYS A 580 -6.43 33.24 -15.32
CA CYS A 580 -5.23 34.07 -15.46
C CYS A 580 -5.41 35.47 -14.83
N ARG A 581 -4.43 35.91 -14.04
CA ARG A 581 -4.09 37.32 -13.83
C ARG A 581 -2.74 37.60 -14.51
N PRO A 582 -2.58 38.69 -15.29
CA PRO A 582 -1.31 39.07 -15.88
C PRO A 582 -0.54 40.06 -15.00
N GLU A 583 0.73 40.29 -15.37
CA GLU A 583 1.64 41.36 -14.93
C GLU A 583 2.47 41.13 -13.65
N LYS A 584 3.75 40.77 -13.85
CA LYS A 584 4.96 41.52 -13.42
C LYS A 584 6.20 40.62 -13.47
N ALA A 585 6.89 40.65 -14.61
CA ALA A 585 8.28 40.20 -14.73
C ALA A 585 9.00 41.08 -15.76
N ARG A 586 9.25 42.32 -15.35
CA ARG A 586 10.23 43.23 -15.92
C ARG A 586 10.82 43.98 -14.72
N GLU A 587 12.14 44.18 -14.75
CA GLU A 587 12.99 44.80 -13.71
C GLU A 587 13.64 43.83 -12.72
N ALA A 588 14.79 43.29 -13.12
CA ALA A 588 16.03 43.33 -12.33
C ALA A 588 17.20 42.78 -13.16
N MET A 589 17.54 43.52 -14.22
CA MET A 589 18.87 43.50 -14.81
C MET A 589 19.28 44.97 -14.83
N MET A 590 20.36 45.30 -14.11
CA MET A 590 20.87 46.62 -13.71
C MET A 590 20.48 47.11 -12.30
N ALA A 591 21.23 46.63 -11.31
CA ALA A 591 21.93 47.43 -10.28
C ALA A 591 22.87 46.51 -9.49
#